data_AF-A0AAR2LKX8-F1
#
_entry.id   AF-A0AAR2LKX8-F1
#
_cell.length_a   1.000
_cell.length_b   1.000
_cell.length_c   1.000
_cell.angle_alpha   90.00
_cell.angle_beta   90.00
_cell.angle_gamma   90.00
#
_symmetry.space_group_name_H-M   'P 1'
#
loop_
_entity.id
_entity.type
_entity.pdbx_description
1 polymer ?
#
loop_
_entity_poly.entity_id
_entity_poly.type
_entity_poly.pdbx_seq_one_letter_code
_entity_poly.pdbx_strand_id
1 'polypeptide(L)'
;MFVQAQVLYSFTAEPGNNELSVQEGETLTLLNQSVGGGWIEAQNSRGQTGLVPEDYIQVRGQCCLFWLYPQTQLDCVVADPKKGTKMYGLKSYIEYQITPNSTNRPVNHRYKHFDWLYERLMEKFGCAFPIPCLPDKQVTGRFEDEFIKMRMERLQGWMSRLCRHPVVANSEVFQLFLTYTDEKDWKIGKRKAEKDETVGVMVFTTMDPEIRELDPTEVEQKCETFSRFTRSMDDRVKDLLSVGHLHWKRCTGPLQKEYQRIGKAFQNLSSVFNTSGYQGEATLTEALTATGKTYEEIAEICAGQPKKDLHFLMETNSEYKGLLGCFPDIIGVHKAAIEKVKEADRLVAMNKIGPQDKHTMAKNLSTMSYALQAEMNHFHSNRIYDYNRVMQLYLQEQVQFYETPKRKMHLTHRFSQ
;
A
#
# COMPACT_ATOMS: atom_id res chain seq x y z
N MET A 1 18.32 34.75 -1.70
CA MET A 1 16.99 34.25 -2.11
C MET A 1 16.58 33.26 -1.05
N PHE A 2 15.44 33.47 -0.39
CA PHE A 2 14.97 32.49 0.60
C PHE A 2 14.41 31.28 -0.14
N VAL A 3 14.87 30.08 0.22
CA VAL A 3 14.37 28.83 -0.35
C VAL A 3 13.00 28.56 0.28
N GLN A 4 11.96 28.45 -0.54
CA GLN A 4 10.63 28.10 -0.06
C GLN A 4 10.42 26.58 -0.15
N ALA A 5 9.57 26.04 0.72
CA ALA A 5 9.12 24.65 0.63
C ALA A 5 7.61 24.55 0.87
N GLN A 6 6.97 23.53 0.32
CA GLN A 6 5.58 23.20 0.60
C GLN A 6 5.51 21.99 1.53
N VAL A 7 4.64 22.04 2.53
CA VAL A 7 4.43 20.93 3.48
C VAL A 7 3.64 19.83 2.80
N LEU A 8 4.22 18.63 2.75
CA LEU A 8 3.64 17.42 2.17
C LEU A 8 2.74 16.67 3.16
N TYR A 9 3.07 16.71 4.45
CA TYR A 9 2.29 16.05 5.50
C TYR A 9 2.18 16.96 6.72
N SER A 10 1.02 16.98 7.36
CA SER A 10 0.84 17.71 8.62
C SER A 10 1.74 17.12 9.71
N PHE A 11 2.38 17.98 10.49
CA PHE A 11 3.25 17.60 11.60
C PHE A 11 2.89 18.45 12.82
N THR A 12 2.75 17.81 13.97
CA THR A 12 2.42 18.50 15.23
C THR A 12 3.65 18.43 16.13
N ALA A 13 4.16 19.59 16.51
CA ALA A 13 5.31 19.71 17.38
C ALA A 13 5.04 19.15 18.78
N GLU A 14 6.01 18.43 19.32
CA GLU A 14 6.05 18.05 20.72
C GLU A 14 6.53 19.22 21.61
N PRO A 15 5.90 19.46 22.76
CA PRO A 15 6.32 20.52 23.68
C PRO A 15 7.76 20.31 24.16
N GLY A 16 8.63 21.31 23.94
CA GLY A 16 10.00 21.34 24.48
C GLY A 16 11.12 20.93 23.51
N ASN A 17 10.78 20.45 22.29
CA ASN A 17 11.77 19.93 21.34
C ASN A 17 12.18 20.92 20.22
N ASN A 18 11.79 22.20 20.32
CA ASN A 18 12.04 23.22 19.29
C ASN A 18 11.47 22.85 17.90
N GLU A 19 10.39 22.06 17.89
CA GLU A 19 9.68 21.61 16.69
C GLU A 19 8.63 22.63 16.24
N LEU A 20 8.31 22.64 14.94
CA LEU A 20 7.33 23.54 14.35
C LEU A 20 6.10 22.77 13.86
N SER A 21 4.92 23.06 14.42
CA SER A 21 3.66 22.51 13.90
C SER A 21 3.32 23.10 12.54
N VAL A 22 3.09 22.24 11.56
CA VAL A 22 2.80 22.58 10.17
C VAL A 22 1.63 21.77 9.63
N GLN A 23 0.89 22.35 8.68
CA GLN A 23 -0.23 21.70 8.01
C GLN A 23 0.10 21.37 6.56
N GLU A 24 -0.41 20.23 6.07
CA GLU A 24 -0.31 19.85 4.66
C GLU A 24 -0.78 20.99 3.75
N GLY A 25 0.03 21.30 2.73
CA GLY A 25 -0.19 22.40 1.79
C GLY A 25 0.37 23.76 2.25
N GLU A 26 0.76 23.94 3.52
CA GLU A 26 1.37 25.17 4.03
C GLU A 26 2.72 25.46 3.31
N THR A 27 3.05 26.73 3.11
CA THR A 27 4.35 27.13 2.55
C THR A 27 5.27 27.60 3.67
N LEU A 28 6.48 27.03 3.71
CA LEU A 28 7.53 27.37 4.65
C LEU A 28 8.68 28.09 3.96
N THR A 29 9.38 28.92 4.73
CA THR A 29 10.67 29.48 4.34
C THR A 29 11.77 28.69 5.04
N LEU A 30 12.67 28.08 4.28
CA LEU A 30 13.75 27.27 4.83
C LEU A 30 14.89 28.18 5.28
N LEU A 31 15.26 28.07 6.56
CA LEU A 31 16.30 28.89 7.18
C LEU A 31 17.63 28.15 7.23
N ASN A 32 17.61 26.86 7.58
CA ASN A 32 18.80 26.03 7.66
C ASN A 32 18.49 24.57 7.25
N GLN A 33 19.12 24.12 6.16
CA GLN A 33 18.99 22.76 5.63
C GLN A 33 20.08 21.82 6.15
N SER A 34 21.08 22.35 6.87
CA SER A 34 22.26 21.61 7.35
C SER A 34 22.17 21.24 8.83
N VAL A 35 20.96 21.16 9.40
CA VAL A 35 20.75 20.80 10.81
C VAL A 35 21.20 19.35 11.08
N GLY A 36 21.03 18.46 10.09
CA GLY A 36 21.40 17.05 10.19
C GLY A 36 20.32 16.18 10.82
N GLY A 37 20.42 14.85 10.65
CA GLY A 37 19.48 13.90 11.25
C GLY A 37 18.07 13.89 10.64
N GLY A 38 17.88 14.40 9.42
CA GLY A 38 16.58 14.44 8.73
C GLY A 38 15.66 15.57 9.16
N TRP A 39 16.20 16.64 9.74
CA TRP A 39 15.46 17.82 10.18
C TRP A 39 15.90 19.06 9.41
N ILE A 40 14.95 19.95 9.16
CA ILE A 40 15.16 21.26 8.55
C ILE A 40 14.59 22.32 9.47
N GLU A 41 15.35 23.41 9.67
CA GLU A 41 14.85 24.59 10.35
C GLU A 41 14.09 25.46 9.34
N ALA A 42 12.82 25.72 9.66
CA ALA A 42 11.92 26.45 8.78
C ALA A 42 11.10 27.49 9.55
N GLN A 43 10.59 28.48 8.80
CA GLN A 43 9.65 29.48 9.30
C GLN A 43 8.33 29.36 8.54
N ASN A 44 7.21 29.33 9.28
CA ASN A 44 5.89 29.29 8.68
C ASN A 44 5.33 30.70 8.37
N SER A 45 4.15 30.74 7.76
CA SER A 45 3.44 31.98 7.42
C SER A 45 3.10 32.86 8.63
N ARG A 46 3.04 32.28 9.83
CA ARG A 46 2.78 32.96 11.11
C ARG A 46 4.04 33.56 11.75
N GLY A 47 5.20 33.43 11.09
CA GLY A 47 6.49 33.89 11.61
C GLY A 47 7.08 32.99 12.68
N GLN A 48 6.46 31.84 12.97
CA GLN A 48 6.98 30.87 13.95
C GLN A 48 8.09 30.05 13.30
N THR A 49 9.14 29.81 14.06
CA THR A 49 10.33 29.08 13.63
C THR A 49 10.48 27.81 14.43
N GLY A 50 10.98 26.76 13.79
CA GLY A 50 11.34 25.53 14.47
C GLY A 50 11.71 24.43 13.48
N LEU A 51 11.96 23.25 14.01
CA LEU A 51 12.35 22.09 13.24
C LEU A 51 11.13 21.39 12.64
N VAL A 52 11.21 21.09 11.35
CA VAL A 52 10.28 20.22 10.63
C VAL A 52 11.06 19.04 10.05
N PRO A 53 10.47 17.84 9.95
CA PRO A 53 11.15 16.74 9.28
C PRO A 53 11.40 17.09 7.81
N GLU A 54 12.61 16.81 7.31
CA GLU A 54 13.00 17.06 5.92
C GLU A 54 12.05 16.38 4.93
N ASP A 55 11.66 15.14 5.22
CA ASP A 55 10.76 14.34 4.38
C ASP A 55 9.31 14.86 4.37
N TYR A 56 8.97 15.83 5.22
CA TYR A 56 7.63 16.40 5.33
C TYR A 56 7.47 17.66 4.48
N ILE A 57 8.52 18.11 3.81
CA ILE A 57 8.53 19.36 3.05
C ILE A 57 9.15 19.15 1.67
N GLN A 58 8.67 19.92 0.70
CA GLN A 58 9.13 19.89 -0.69
C GLN A 58 9.67 21.26 -1.08
N VAL A 59 10.98 21.34 -1.33
CA VAL A 59 11.62 22.59 -1.77
C VAL A 59 11.06 23.07 -3.11
N ARG A 60 10.53 24.29 -3.15
CA ARG A 60 10.09 24.98 -4.37
C ARG A 60 11.31 25.48 -5.16
N GLY A 61 11.37 25.13 -6.44
CA GLY A 61 12.43 25.59 -7.37
C GLY A 61 13.52 24.56 -7.67
N GLN A 62 13.55 23.43 -6.98
CA GLN A 62 14.10 22.21 -7.55
C GLN A 62 13.06 21.72 -8.57
N CYS A 63 13.42 21.46 -9.83
CA CYS A 63 12.55 20.76 -10.77
C CYS A 63 12.19 19.41 -10.12
N CYS A 64 11.05 19.40 -9.45
CA CYS A 64 10.63 18.28 -8.66
C CYS A 64 10.07 17.26 -9.66
N LEU A 65 10.85 16.21 -9.88
CA LEU A 65 10.51 15.12 -10.79
C LEU A 65 9.34 14.34 -10.20
N PHE A 66 8.12 14.84 -10.40
CA PHE A 66 6.88 14.20 -10.01
C PHE A 66 6.00 14.06 -11.25
N TRP A 67 5.16 13.05 -11.23
CA TRP A 67 4.03 13.01 -12.14
C TRP A 67 3.14 14.24 -11.95
N LEU A 68 2.49 14.68 -13.02
CA LEU A 68 1.46 15.71 -12.93
C LEU A 68 0.22 15.11 -12.27
N TYR A 69 -0.03 15.45 -11.01
CA TYR A 69 -1.21 15.01 -10.30
C TYR A 69 -2.45 15.82 -10.73
N PRO A 70 -3.60 15.16 -10.95
CA PRO A 70 -4.83 15.88 -11.28
C PRO A 70 -5.31 16.70 -10.07
N GLN A 71 -6.00 17.82 -10.34
CA GLN A 71 -6.60 18.64 -9.28
C GLN A 71 -7.67 17.88 -8.49
N THR A 72 -8.40 16.98 -9.16
CA THR A 72 -9.41 16.12 -8.55
C THR A 72 -8.94 14.67 -8.58
N GLN A 73 -8.82 14.06 -7.42
CA GLN A 73 -8.40 12.67 -7.30
C GLN A 73 -9.56 11.73 -7.67
N LEU A 74 -9.30 10.80 -8.59
CA LEU A 74 -10.20 9.70 -8.89
C LEU A 74 -10.22 8.73 -7.70
N ASP A 75 -11.40 8.20 -7.38
CA ASP A 75 -11.55 7.08 -6.47
C ASP A 75 -12.72 6.21 -6.93
N CYS A 76 -12.69 4.94 -6.56
CA CYS A 76 -13.71 3.96 -6.95
C CYS A 76 -14.12 3.10 -5.76
N VAL A 77 -15.42 2.88 -5.62
CA VAL A 77 -15.98 1.92 -4.67
C VAL A 77 -16.21 0.58 -5.35
N VAL A 78 -15.71 -0.50 -4.75
CA VAL A 78 -15.92 -1.89 -5.15
C VAL A 78 -16.90 -2.53 -4.17
N ALA A 79 -18.10 -2.86 -4.63
CA ALA A 79 -19.19 -3.32 -3.77
C ALA A 79 -20.10 -4.36 -4.45
N ASP A 80 -21.19 -4.71 -3.77
CA ASP A 80 -22.32 -5.49 -4.31
C ASP A 80 -21.92 -6.78 -5.05
N PRO A 81 -21.22 -7.72 -4.38
CA PRO A 81 -20.85 -8.98 -5.02
C PRO A 81 -22.12 -9.77 -5.37
N LYS A 82 -22.36 -9.98 -6.67
CA LYS A 82 -23.55 -10.64 -7.21
C LYS A 82 -23.17 -11.87 -8.03
N LYS A 83 -23.95 -12.94 -7.90
CA LYS A 83 -23.75 -14.16 -8.69
C LYS A 83 -24.37 -13.99 -10.08
N GLY A 84 -23.52 -13.83 -11.09
CA GLY A 84 -23.91 -13.84 -12.49
C GLY A 84 -23.89 -15.24 -13.10
N THR A 85 -24.66 -15.44 -14.17
CA THR A 85 -24.71 -16.70 -14.94
C THR A 85 -24.45 -16.46 -16.43
N LYS A 86 -23.75 -17.39 -17.07
CA LYS A 86 -23.53 -17.47 -18.52
C LYS A 86 -24.00 -18.81 -19.04
N MET A 87 -24.29 -18.87 -20.34
CA MET A 87 -24.73 -20.08 -21.04
C MET A 87 -25.95 -20.71 -20.34
N TYR A 88 -27.01 -19.93 -20.12
CA TYR A 88 -28.25 -20.40 -19.51
C TYR A 88 -28.05 -21.15 -18.17
N GLY A 89 -27.14 -20.66 -17.32
CA GLY A 89 -26.89 -21.24 -16.00
C GLY A 89 -25.75 -22.26 -15.93
N LEU A 90 -25.21 -22.73 -17.06
CA LEU A 90 -24.10 -23.69 -17.10
C LEU A 90 -22.80 -23.17 -16.48
N LYS A 91 -22.60 -21.84 -16.46
CA LYS A 91 -21.42 -21.21 -15.86
C LYS A 91 -21.83 -20.07 -14.94
N SER A 92 -21.49 -20.18 -13.66
CA SER A 92 -21.67 -19.11 -12.66
C SER A 92 -20.36 -18.38 -12.35
N TYR A 93 -20.45 -17.11 -12.00
CA TYR A 93 -19.32 -16.27 -11.58
C TYR A 93 -19.79 -15.15 -10.65
N ILE A 94 -18.86 -14.52 -9.94
CA ILE A 94 -19.14 -13.33 -9.12
C ILE A 94 -18.79 -12.07 -9.91
N GLU A 95 -19.74 -11.14 -9.95
CA GLU A 95 -19.60 -9.77 -10.45
C GLU A 95 -19.51 -8.81 -9.27
N TYR A 96 -18.68 -7.79 -9.41
CA TYR A 96 -18.49 -6.71 -8.45
C TYR A 96 -18.93 -5.42 -9.14
N GLN A 97 -19.68 -4.59 -8.42
CA GLN A 97 -20.07 -3.28 -8.88
C GLN A 97 -18.93 -2.30 -8.59
N ILE A 98 -18.55 -1.52 -9.60
CA ILE A 98 -17.51 -0.48 -9.52
C ILE A 98 -18.15 0.87 -9.76
N THR A 99 -18.06 1.76 -8.78
CA THR A 99 -18.66 3.11 -8.87
C THR A 99 -17.56 4.16 -8.70
N PRO A 100 -17.15 4.85 -9.78
CA PRO A 100 -16.19 5.95 -9.70
C PRO A 100 -16.84 7.22 -9.16
N ASN A 101 -16.11 7.99 -8.35
CA ASN A 101 -16.57 9.26 -7.78
C ASN A 101 -16.82 10.35 -8.85
N SER A 102 -16.15 10.26 -10.00
CA SER A 102 -16.23 11.24 -11.09
C SER A 102 -17.56 11.22 -11.85
N THR A 103 -18.16 10.04 -12.03
CA THR A 103 -19.43 9.89 -12.77
C THR A 103 -20.59 9.44 -11.89
N ASN A 104 -20.30 8.81 -10.75
CA ASN A 104 -21.28 8.12 -9.89
C ASN A 104 -22.15 7.10 -10.65
N ARG A 105 -21.66 6.59 -11.79
CA ARG A 105 -22.35 5.56 -12.60
C ARG A 105 -21.70 4.21 -12.36
N PRO A 106 -22.45 3.21 -11.84
CA PRO A 106 -21.88 1.89 -11.58
C PRO A 106 -21.67 1.09 -12.87
N VAL A 107 -20.56 0.37 -12.95
CA VAL A 107 -20.28 -0.66 -13.95
C VAL A 107 -20.03 -2.01 -13.27
N ASN A 108 -20.32 -3.12 -13.95
CA ASN A 108 -20.22 -4.46 -13.34
C ASN A 108 -19.08 -5.25 -13.96
N HIS A 109 -18.13 -5.68 -13.11
CA HIS A 109 -16.99 -6.48 -13.52
C HIS A 109 -16.88 -7.76 -12.74
N ARG A 110 -16.68 -8.87 -13.45
CA ARG A 110 -16.24 -10.12 -12.83
C ARG A 110 -14.73 -10.12 -12.68
N TYR A 111 -14.21 -10.98 -11.81
CA TYR A 111 -12.75 -11.12 -11.58
C TYR A 111 -11.92 -11.23 -12.88
N LYS A 112 -12.40 -11.97 -13.90
CA LYS A 112 -11.70 -12.10 -15.19
C LYS A 112 -11.59 -10.78 -15.99
N HIS A 113 -12.41 -9.78 -15.72
CA HIS A 113 -12.25 -8.45 -16.34
C HIS A 113 -11.14 -7.65 -15.64
N PHE A 114 -10.98 -7.78 -14.32
CA PHE A 114 -9.82 -7.23 -13.59
C PHE A 114 -8.52 -7.87 -14.07
N ASP A 115 -8.51 -9.20 -14.22
CA ASP A 115 -7.38 -9.96 -14.78
C ASP A 115 -6.96 -9.43 -16.16
N TRP A 116 -7.95 -9.19 -17.05
CA TRP A 116 -7.69 -8.58 -18.35
C TRP A 116 -7.11 -7.16 -18.22
N LEU A 117 -7.69 -6.32 -17.35
CA LEU A 117 -7.20 -4.95 -17.14
C LEU A 117 -5.76 -4.98 -16.62
N TYR A 118 -5.46 -5.84 -15.64
CA TYR A 118 -4.10 -6.02 -15.11
C TYR A 118 -3.11 -6.42 -16.20
N GLU A 119 -3.46 -7.37 -17.08
CA GLU A 119 -2.62 -7.75 -18.22
C GLU A 119 -2.39 -6.56 -19.17
N ARG A 120 -3.42 -5.75 -19.47
CA ARG A 120 -3.27 -4.56 -20.33
C ARG A 120 -2.37 -3.50 -19.68
N LEU A 121 -2.52 -3.27 -18.37
CA LEU A 121 -1.71 -2.31 -17.63
C LEU A 121 -0.25 -2.77 -17.53
N MET A 122 -0.01 -4.06 -17.27
CA MET A 122 1.32 -4.64 -17.26
C MET A 122 1.99 -4.54 -18.63
N GLU A 123 1.28 -4.87 -19.71
CA GLU A 123 1.82 -4.77 -21.07
C GLU A 123 2.15 -3.32 -21.44
N LYS A 124 1.26 -2.37 -21.09
CA LYS A 124 1.44 -0.95 -21.43
C LYS A 124 2.50 -0.25 -20.58
N PHE A 125 2.51 -0.48 -19.27
CA PHE A 125 3.27 0.34 -18.32
C PHE A 125 4.30 -0.43 -17.49
N GLY A 126 4.29 -1.77 -17.52
CA GLY A 126 5.06 -2.60 -16.58
C GLY A 126 6.59 -2.46 -16.68
N CYS A 127 7.12 -1.85 -17.75
CA CYS A 127 8.54 -1.51 -17.84
C CYS A 127 8.89 -0.11 -17.29
N ALA A 128 7.90 0.74 -17.03
CA ALA A 128 8.09 2.12 -16.59
C ALA A 128 7.81 2.29 -15.10
N PHE A 129 6.77 1.62 -14.58
CA PHE A 129 6.38 1.73 -13.18
C PHE A 129 5.62 0.48 -12.67
N PRO A 130 5.65 0.21 -11.35
CA PRO A 130 5.03 -0.99 -10.77
C PRO A 130 3.50 -0.95 -10.88
N ILE A 131 2.91 -2.05 -11.33
CA ILE A 131 1.46 -2.26 -11.32
C ILE A 131 1.11 -3.23 -10.17
N PRO A 132 0.22 -2.85 -9.23
CA PRO A 132 -0.11 -3.70 -8.09
C PRO A 132 -0.66 -5.07 -8.55
N CYS A 133 -0.23 -6.14 -7.88
CA CYS A 133 -0.68 -7.50 -8.18
C CYS A 133 -2.16 -7.67 -7.84
N LEU A 134 -2.87 -8.48 -8.63
CA LEU A 134 -4.23 -8.87 -8.31
C LEU A 134 -4.28 -9.93 -7.18
N PRO A 135 -5.39 -10.01 -6.44
CA PRO A 135 -5.62 -11.08 -5.46
C PRO A 135 -5.72 -12.45 -6.14
N ASP A 136 -5.21 -13.51 -5.53
CA ASP A 136 -5.09 -14.81 -6.19
C ASP A 136 -6.38 -15.38 -6.83
N LYS A 137 -6.16 -16.10 -7.94
CA LYS A 137 -7.19 -16.92 -8.61
C LYS A 137 -7.47 -18.16 -7.77
N GLN A 138 -8.60 -18.17 -7.07
CA GLN A 138 -9.10 -19.37 -6.39
C GLN A 138 -10.21 -20.07 -7.18
N VAL A 139 -10.07 -21.39 -7.36
CA VAL A 139 -11.03 -22.24 -8.09
C VAL A 139 -12.02 -22.92 -7.15
N THR A 140 -11.53 -23.53 -6.07
CA THR A 140 -12.32 -24.17 -5.01
C THR A 140 -12.82 -23.14 -4.00
N GLY A 141 -14.02 -23.30 -3.43
CA GLY A 141 -14.56 -22.35 -2.44
C GLY A 141 -14.83 -20.92 -2.96
N ARG A 142 -14.78 -20.68 -4.28
CA ARG A 142 -14.92 -19.34 -4.88
C ARG A 142 -16.30 -18.66 -4.67
N PHE A 143 -17.26 -19.38 -4.12
CA PHE A 143 -18.61 -18.90 -3.82
C PHE A 143 -18.87 -18.82 -2.30
N GLU A 144 -17.86 -19.08 -1.47
CA GLU A 144 -17.95 -18.93 -0.02
C GLU A 144 -17.93 -17.45 0.36
N ASP A 145 -18.80 -17.04 1.27
CA ASP A 145 -18.97 -15.63 1.63
C ASP A 145 -17.68 -14.99 2.15
N GLU A 146 -16.92 -15.72 2.98
CA GLU A 146 -15.64 -15.26 3.51
C GLU A 146 -14.63 -14.98 2.39
N PHE A 147 -14.58 -15.86 1.39
CA PHE A 147 -13.71 -15.70 0.23
C PHE A 147 -14.14 -14.51 -0.63
N ILE A 148 -15.44 -14.36 -0.88
CA ILE A 148 -15.99 -13.24 -1.66
C ILE A 148 -15.66 -11.91 -0.97
N LYS A 149 -15.84 -11.84 0.34
CA LYS A 149 -15.56 -10.65 1.16
C LYS A 149 -14.06 -10.30 1.12
N MET A 150 -13.18 -11.26 1.39
CA MET A 150 -11.73 -11.05 1.33
C MET A 150 -11.28 -10.59 -0.06
N ARG A 151 -11.78 -11.21 -1.14
CA ARG A 151 -11.45 -10.80 -2.50
C ARG A 151 -11.96 -9.40 -2.81
N MET A 152 -13.18 -9.05 -2.40
CA MET A 152 -13.75 -7.72 -2.61
C MET A 152 -12.91 -6.64 -1.92
N GLU A 153 -12.48 -6.88 -0.68
CA GLU A 153 -11.60 -5.99 0.09
C GLU A 153 -10.26 -5.77 -0.63
N ARG A 154 -9.62 -6.84 -1.11
CA ARG A 154 -8.35 -6.71 -1.85
C ARG A 154 -8.53 -6.06 -3.23
N LEU A 155 -9.65 -6.30 -3.90
CA LEU A 155 -9.98 -5.59 -5.15
C LEU A 155 -10.24 -4.11 -4.90
N GLN A 156 -10.85 -3.74 -3.76
CA GLN A 156 -10.99 -2.34 -3.34
C GLN A 156 -9.62 -1.69 -3.17
N GLY A 157 -8.70 -2.34 -2.45
CA GLY A 157 -7.32 -1.84 -2.30
C GLY A 157 -6.61 -1.66 -3.65
N TRP A 158 -6.70 -2.67 -4.51
CA TRP A 158 -6.14 -2.63 -5.86
C TRP A 158 -6.70 -1.47 -6.70
N MET A 159 -8.03 -1.30 -6.74
CA MET A 159 -8.69 -0.22 -7.45
C MET A 159 -8.28 1.15 -6.91
N SER A 160 -8.26 1.33 -5.58
CA SER A 160 -7.84 2.58 -4.96
C SER A 160 -6.39 2.92 -5.31
N ARG A 161 -5.47 1.94 -5.36
CA ARG A 161 -4.08 2.20 -5.78
C ARG A 161 -3.99 2.69 -7.22
N LEU A 162 -4.72 2.06 -8.15
CA LEU A 162 -4.74 2.50 -9.55
C LEU A 162 -5.35 3.90 -9.71
N CYS A 163 -6.41 4.21 -8.95
CA CYS A 163 -7.05 5.52 -9.00
C CYS A 163 -6.14 6.65 -8.45
N ARG A 164 -5.26 6.34 -7.50
CA ARG A 164 -4.27 7.30 -6.96
C ARG A 164 -3.07 7.52 -7.87
N HIS A 165 -2.80 6.60 -8.78
CA HIS A 165 -1.67 6.72 -9.70
C HIS A 165 -2.02 7.68 -10.85
N PRO A 166 -1.35 8.84 -11.00
CA PRO A 166 -1.76 9.89 -11.93
C PRO A 166 -1.73 9.47 -13.41
N VAL A 167 -0.78 8.63 -13.81
CA VAL A 167 -0.73 8.10 -15.19
C VAL A 167 -1.81 7.05 -15.44
N VAL A 168 -1.91 6.01 -14.59
CA VAL A 168 -2.89 4.93 -14.76
C VAL A 168 -4.32 5.45 -14.69
N ALA A 169 -4.62 6.30 -13.70
CA ALA A 169 -5.95 6.87 -13.50
C ALA A 169 -6.46 7.59 -14.74
N ASN A 170 -5.59 8.25 -15.51
CA ASN A 170 -5.95 9.00 -16.71
C ASN A 170 -5.78 8.19 -18.02
N SER A 171 -5.34 6.92 -17.94
CA SER A 171 -5.14 6.10 -19.13
C SER A 171 -6.47 5.68 -19.78
N GLU A 172 -6.52 5.67 -21.12
CA GLU A 172 -7.73 5.29 -21.87
C GLU A 172 -8.27 3.91 -21.47
N VAL A 173 -7.39 2.94 -21.23
CA VAL A 173 -7.77 1.57 -20.87
C VAL A 173 -8.43 1.48 -19.49
N PHE A 174 -7.96 2.28 -18.53
CA PHE A 174 -8.55 2.33 -17.20
C PHE A 174 -9.87 3.12 -17.21
N GLN A 175 -9.93 4.23 -17.95
CA GLN A 175 -11.15 5.01 -18.12
C GLN A 175 -12.26 4.18 -18.80
N LEU A 176 -11.93 3.41 -19.83
CA LEU A 176 -12.87 2.44 -20.44
C LEU A 176 -13.40 1.45 -19.41
N PHE A 177 -12.52 0.90 -18.55
CA PHE A 177 -12.92 -0.04 -17.52
C PHE A 177 -13.95 0.56 -16.55
N LEU A 178 -13.88 1.86 -16.28
CA LEU A 178 -14.75 2.54 -15.34
C LEU A 178 -16.04 3.12 -15.95
N THR A 179 -16.06 3.43 -17.24
CA THR A 179 -17.08 4.31 -17.82
C THR A 179 -17.84 3.74 -19.02
N TYR A 180 -17.55 2.50 -19.43
CA TYR A 180 -18.26 1.89 -20.56
C TYR A 180 -19.78 1.88 -20.33
N THR A 181 -20.52 2.09 -21.42
CA THR A 181 -21.98 2.31 -21.35
C THR A 181 -22.80 1.06 -21.60
N ASP A 182 -22.31 0.17 -22.48
CA ASP A 182 -22.97 -1.09 -22.81
C ASP A 182 -21.96 -2.18 -23.24
N GLU A 183 -22.45 -3.39 -23.51
CA GLU A 183 -21.60 -4.52 -23.90
C GLU A 183 -20.90 -4.33 -25.25
N LYS A 184 -21.50 -3.55 -26.16
CA LYS A 184 -20.91 -3.24 -27.47
C LYS A 184 -19.73 -2.28 -27.30
N ASP A 185 -19.92 -1.23 -26.52
CA ASP A 185 -18.89 -0.25 -26.14
C ASP A 185 -17.69 -0.95 -25.47
N TRP A 186 -17.96 -1.80 -24.47
CA TRP A 186 -16.94 -2.62 -23.81
C TRP A 186 -16.14 -3.48 -24.81
N LYS A 187 -16.81 -4.18 -25.73
CA LYS A 187 -16.14 -5.05 -26.73
C LYS A 187 -15.28 -4.25 -27.70
N ILE A 188 -15.72 -3.06 -28.12
CA ILE A 188 -14.97 -2.20 -29.03
C ILE A 188 -13.75 -1.63 -28.31
N GLY A 189 -13.94 -1.04 -27.13
CA GLY A 189 -12.85 -0.50 -26.33
C GLY A 189 -11.83 -1.56 -25.94
N LYS A 190 -12.28 -2.76 -25.56
CA LYS A 190 -11.42 -3.91 -25.26
C LYS A 190 -10.50 -4.24 -26.43
N ARG A 191 -11.06 -4.33 -27.65
CA ARG A 191 -10.28 -4.60 -28.87
C ARG A 191 -9.34 -3.45 -29.23
N LYS A 192 -9.71 -2.20 -28.93
CA LYS A 192 -8.83 -1.03 -29.12
C LYS A 192 -7.62 -1.13 -28.20
N ALA A 193 -7.83 -1.39 -26.91
CA ALA A 193 -6.77 -1.56 -25.92
C ALA A 193 -5.87 -2.78 -26.19
N GLU A 194 -6.42 -3.84 -26.78
CA GLU A 194 -5.65 -5.03 -27.21
C GLU A 194 -4.77 -4.79 -28.45
N LYS A 195 -4.99 -3.69 -29.18
CA LYS A 195 -4.23 -3.32 -30.39
C LYS A 195 -3.34 -2.11 -30.19
N ASP A 196 -3.17 -1.67 -28.94
CA ASP A 196 -2.33 -0.53 -28.63
C ASP A 196 -0.86 -0.88 -28.92
N GLU A 197 -0.22 -0.10 -29.79
CA GLU A 197 1.19 -0.27 -30.16
C GLU A 197 2.13 0.50 -29.22
N THR A 198 1.60 1.44 -28.42
CA THR A 198 2.35 2.27 -27.46
C THR A 198 2.53 1.55 -26.12
N VAL A 199 3.10 0.34 -26.18
CA VAL A 199 3.27 -0.57 -25.04
C VAL A 199 4.75 -0.88 -24.76
N GLY A 200 5.05 -1.38 -23.56
CA GLY A 200 6.43 -1.63 -23.13
C GLY A 200 7.30 -0.36 -23.27
N VAL A 201 8.52 -0.51 -23.78
CA VAL A 201 9.48 0.61 -23.91
C VAL A 201 8.97 1.75 -24.79
N MET A 202 7.98 1.50 -25.65
CA MET A 202 7.37 2.55 -26.47
C MET A 202 6.58 3.56 -25.62
N VAL A 203 6.19 3.22 -24.39
CA VAL A 203 5.47 4.15 -23.51
C VAL A 203 6.29 5.40 -23.19
N PHE A 204 7.62 5.30 -23.13
CA PHE A 204 8.49 6.46 -22.88
C PHE A 204 8.44 7.49 -24.00
N THR A 205 8.03 7.11 -25.23
CA THR A 205 7.85 8.07 -26.33
C THR A 205 6.65 9.00 -26.13
N THR A 206 5.75 8.65 -25.22
CA THR A 206 4.58 9.47 -24.85
C THR A 206 4.89 10.47 -23.74
N MET A 207 6.12 10.45 -23.21
CA MET A 207 6.57 11.31 -22.13
C MET A 207 7.49 12.39 -22.71
N ASP A 208 7.18 13.65 -22.45
CA ASP A 208 8.06 14.77 -22.79
C ASP A 208 8.37 15.56 -21.52
N PRO A 209 9.51 15.29 -20.87
CA PRO A 209 9.82 15.92 -19.60
C PRO A 209 10.15 17.43 -19.72
N GLU A 210 10.26 18.04 -20.90
CA GLU A 210 10.66 19.47 -21.09
C GLU A 210 11.92 19.88 -20.27
N ILE A 211 12.80 18.94 -19.94
CA ILE A 211 13.98 19.13 -19.08
C ILE A 211 15.27 18.85 -19.85
N ARG A 212 16.39 19.39 -19.34
CA ARG A 212 17.77 19.13 -19.80
C ARG A 212 18.08 17.63 -19.95
N GLU A 213 18.96 17.29 -20.88
CA GLU A 213 19.53 15.95 -20.95
C GLU A 213 20.38 15.64 -19.71
N LEU A 214 20.31 14.39 -19.25
CA LEU A 214 21.10 13.89 -18.13
C LEU A 214 22.39 13.25 -18.63
N ASP A 215 23.44 13.36 -17.82
CA ASP A 215 24.64 12.56 -18.00
C ASP A 215 24.32 11.06 -17.78
N PRO A 216 24.67 10.15 -18.70
CA PRO A 216 24.49 8.71 -18.52
C PRO A 216 25.06 8.18 -17.19
N THR A 217 26.15 8.78 -16.69
CA THR A 217 26.74 8.40 -15.40
C THR A 217 25.82 8.77 -14.22
N GLU A 218 25.18 9.95 -14.26
CA GLU A 218 24.19 10.37 -13.27
C GLU A 218 22.97 9.43 -13.28
N VAL A 219 22.51 9.06 -14.47
CA VAL A 219 21.38 8.13 -14.66
C VAL A 219 21.69 6.76 -14.05
N GLU A 220 22.90 6.23 -14.30
CA GLU A 220 23.34 4.95 -13.75
C GLU A 220 23.40 4.98 -12.22
N GLN A 221 23.99 6.02 -11.63
CA GLN A 221 24.07 6.16 -10.18
C GLN A 221 22.69 6.19 -9.52
N LYS A 222 21.73 6.92 -10.12
CA LYS A 222 20.34 6.95 -9.64
C LYS A 222 19.67 5.58 -9.76
N CYS A 223 19.83 4.92 -10.91
CA CYS A 223 19.29 3.58 -11.15
C CYS A 223 19.80 2.56 -10.11
N GLU A 224 21.11 2.56 -9.82
CA GLU A 224 21.69 1.68 -8.79
C GLU A 224 21.20 2.01 -7.37
N THR A 225 21.01 3.29 -7.08
CA THR A 225 20.48 3.74 -5.78
C THR A 225 19.07 3.18 -5.56
N PHE A 226 18.18 3.33 -6.54
CA PHE A 226 16.82 2.77 -6.46
C PHE A 226 16.84 1.25 -6.43
N SER A 227 17.69 0.61 -7.24
CA SER A 227 17.84 -0.85 -7.26
C SER A 227 18.26 -1.41 -5.90
N ARG A 228 19.18 -0.74 -5.21
CA ARG A 228 19.60 -1.14 -3.85
C ARG A 228 18.45 -0.96 -2.86
N PHE A 229 17.80 0.20 -2.88
CA PHE A 229 16.69 0.51 -1.99
C PHE A 229 15.55 -0.50 -2.12
N THR A 230 15.06 -0.77 -3.33
CA THR A 230 13.89 -1.64 -3.55
C THR A 230 14.19 -3.09 -3.16
N ARG A 231 15.39 -3.61 -3.47
CA ARG A 231 15.82 -4.93 -2.99
C ARG A 231 15.87 -5.02 -1.47
N SER A 232 16.52 -4.05 -0.81
CA SER A 232 16.61 -4.05 0.65
C SER A 232 15.24 -3.94 1.31
N MET A 233 14.34 -3.10 0.78
CA MET A 233 12.98 -2.99 1.28
C MET A 233 12.19 -4.29 1.09
N ASP A 234 12.29 -4.94 -0.07
CA ASP A 234 11.62 -6.22 -0.35
C ASP A 234 12.00 -7.31 0.66
N ASP A 235 13.30 -7.43 0.98
CA ASP A 235 13.77 -8.36 2.01
C ASP A 235 13.15 -8.05 3.38
N ARG A 236 13.14 -6.77 3.81
CA ARG A 236 12.59 -6.38 5.12
C ARG A 236 11.06 -6.55 5.19
N VAL A 237 10.35 -6.28 4.09
CA VAL A 237 8.90 -6.50 3.99
C VAL A 237 8.59 -7.99 4.12
N LYS A 238 9.37 -8.86 3.47
CA LYS A 238 9.23 -10.33 3.59
C LYS A 238 9.49 -10.82 5.02
N ASP A 239 10.49 -10.27 5.70
CA ASP A 239 10.78 -10.59 7.10
C ASP A 239 9.58 -10.21 8.00
N LEU A 240 9.03 -9.01 7.83
CA LEU A 240 7.88 -8.54 8.60
C LEU A 240 6.63 -9.40 8.36
N LEU A 241 6.36 -9.77 7.10
CA LEU A 241 5.29 -10.71 6.76
C LEU A 241 5.48 -12.08 7.42
N SER A 242 6.72 -12.60 7.43
CA SER A 242 7.04 -13.88 8.07
C SER A 242 6.75 -13.86 9.56
N VAL A 243 7.25 -12.85 10.27
CA VAL A 243 7.02 -12.68 11.72
C VAL A 243 5.54 -12.42 12.02
N GLY A 244 4.86 -11.62 11.21
CA GLY A 244 3.44 -11.35 11.35
C GLY A 244 2.58 -12.61 11.18
N HIS A 245 2.85 -13.45 10.17
CA HIS A 245 2.17 -14.73 10.02
C HIS A 245 2.42 -15.69 11.17
N LEU A 246 3.65 -15.75 11.69
CA LEU A 246 3.98 -16.56 12.86
C LEU A 246 3.20 -16.07 14.10
N HIS A 247 3.18 -14.77 14.33
CA HIS A 247 2.46 -14.16 15.45
C HIS A 247 0.95 -14.38 15.33
N TRP A 248 0.38 -14.19 14.14
CA TRP A 248 -1.02 -14.48 13.85
C TRP A 248 -1.40 -15.91 14.26
N LYS A 249 -0.65 -16.91 13.78
CA LYS A 249 -0.87 -18.33 14.10
C LYS A 249 -0.78 -18.61 15.60
N ARG A 250 0.11 -17.91 16.31
CA ARG A 250 0.25 -18.02 17.76
C ARG A 250 -1.00 -17.52 18.48
N CYS A 251 -1.48 -16.32 18.12
CA CYS A 251 -2.64 -15.68 18.74
C CYS A 251 -3.93 -16.47 18.49
N THR A 252 -4.17 -16.93 17.25
CA THR A 252 -5.37 -17.67 16.87
C THR A 252 -5.29 -19.18 17.15
N GLY A 253 -4.33 -19.64 17.96
CA GLY A 253 -4.06 -21.05 18.15
C GLY A 253 -3.52 -21.37 19.55
N PRO A 254 -2.19 -21.58 19.71
CA PRO A 254 -1.60 -21.93 21.00
C PRO A 254 -1.98 -20.98 22.15
N LEU A 255 -1.91 -19.66 21.94
CA LEU A 255 -2.16 -18.67 23.00
C LEU A 255 -3.62 -18.70 23.49
N GLN A 256 -4.59 -18.79 22.57
CA GLN A 256 -5.99 -18.97 22.92
C GLN A 256 -6.19 -20.23 23.77
N LYS A 257 -5.61 -21.35 23.35
CA LYS A 257 -5.72 -22.63 24.06
C LYS A 257 -5.10 -22.59 25.46
N GLU A 258 -4.02 -21.85 25.65
CA GLU A 258 -3.39 -21.66 26.96
C GLU A 258 -4.33 -20.93 27.93
N TYR A 259 -4.91 -19.79 27.52
CA TYR A 259 -5.85 -19.06 28.36
C TYR A 259 -7.14 -19.85 28.64
N GLN A 260 -7.67 -20.60 27.67
CA GLN A 260 -8.80 -21.51 27.89
C GLN A 260 -8.46 -22.60 28.92
N ARG A 261 -7.24 -23.16 28.88
CA ARG A 261 -6.80 -24.18 29.85
C ARG A 261 -6.69 -23.60 31.27
N ILE A 262 -6.16 -22.39 31.40
CA ILE A 262 -6.10 -21.68 32.70
C ILE A 262 -7.53 -21.46 33.22
N GLY A 263 -8.44 -20.97 32.37
CA GLY A 263 -9.83 -20.74 32.73
C GLY A 263 -10.54 -22.01 33.22
N LYS A 264 -10.37 -23.11 32.50
CA LYS A 264 -10.90 -24.43 32.90
C LYS A 264 -10.30 -24.95 34.20
N ALA A 265 -9.01 -24.73 34.45
CA ALA A 265 -8.37 -25.17 35.69
C ALA A 265 -9.01 -24.51 36.92
N PHE A 266 -9.30 -23.20 36.87
CA PHE A 266 -10.02 -22.50 37.95
C PHE A 266 -11.44 -23.04 38.15
N GLN A 267 -12.18 -23.28 37.06
CA GLN A 267 -13.54 -23.82 37.15
C GLN A 267 -13.58 -25.26 37.69
N ASN A 268 -12.60 -26.08 37.31
CA ASN A 268 -12.46 -27.44 37.82
C ASN A 268 -12.17 -27.41 39.34
N LEU A 269 -11.29 -26.53 39.80
CA LEU A 269 -11.01 -26.38 41.23
C LEU A 269 -12.25 -25.92 42.01
N SER A 270 -12.98 -24.93 41.49
CA SER A 270 -14.27 -24.50 42.06
C SER A 270 -15.27 -25.66 42.15
N SER A 271 -15.37 -26.47 41.09
CA SER A 271 -16.26 -27.64 41.06
C SER A 271 -15.90 -28.65 42.14
N VAL A 272 -14.61 -28.89 42.39
CA VAL A 272 -14.14 -29.77 43.48
C VAL A 272 -14.51 -29.19 44.85
N PHE A 273 -14.30 -27.90 45.09
CA PHE A 273 -14.66 -27.28 46.36
C PHE A 273 -16.17 -27.41 46.65
N ASN A 274 -17.02 -27.18 45.64
CA ASN A 274 -18.47 -27.35 45.78
C ASN A 274 -18.91 -28.79 46.18
N THR A 275 -18.05 -29.81 46.02
CA THR A 275 -18.35 -31.18 46.48
C THR A 275 -18.18 -31.38 47.98
N SER A 276 -17.55 -30.43 48.69
CA SER A 276 -17.30 -30.53 50.13
C SER A 276 -18.58 -30.43 50.97
N GLY A 277 -19.60 -29.73 50.45
CA GLY A 277 -20.87 -29.50 51.14
C GLY A 277 -20.78 -28.48 52.29
N TYR A 278 -19.65 -27.77 52.44
CA TYR A 278 -19.45 -26.78 53.48
C TYR A 278 -20.22 -25.49 53.19
N GLN A 279 -21.08 -25.07 54.12
CA GLN A 279 -22.02 -23.95 53.92
C GLN A 279 -21.35 -22.56 53.79
N GLY A 280 -20.05 -22.43 54.10
CA GLY A 280 -19.34 -21.14 54.13
C GLY A 280 -18.43 -20.83 52.94
N GLU A 281 -18.40 -21.66 51.88
CA GLU A 281 -17.42 -21.52 50.78
C GLU A 281 -17.96 -20.91 49.48
N ALA A 282 -19.25 -20.57 49.41
CA ALA A 282 -19.90 -20.11 48.17
C ALA A 282 -19.20 -18.90 47.53
N THR A 283 -18.81 -17.90 48.32
CA THR A 283 -18.09 -16.72 47.82
C THR A 283 -16.77 -17.09 47.14
N LEU A 284 -16.03 -18.06 47.69
CA LEU A 284 -14.77 -18.53 47.12
C LEU A 284 -15.01 -19.31 45.82
N THR A 285 -15.99 -20.22 45.80
CA THR A 285 -16.25 -21.05 44.62
C THR A 285 -16.84 -20.23 43.47
N GLU A 286 -17.65 -19.22 43.76
CA GLU A 286 -18.13 -18.23 42.78
C GLU A 286 -16.98 -17.38 42.22
N ALA A 287 -16.09 -16.87 43.08
CA ALA A 287 -14.90 -16.11 42.68
C ALA A 287 -13.96 -16.91 41.76
N LEU A 288 -13.71 -18.19 42.07
CA LEU A 288 -12.92 -19.10 41.23
C LEU A 288 -13.59 -19.35 39.88
N THR A 289 -14.91 -19.56 39.87
CA THR A 289 -15.68 -19.73 38.62
C THR A 289 -15.63 -18.47 37.76
N ALA A 290 -15.84 -17.30 38.35
CA ALA A 290 -15.77 -16.01 37.66
C ALA A 290 -14.38 -15.73 37.08
N THR A 291 -13.33 -16.07 37.83
CA THR A 291 -11.94 -16.02 37.35
C THR A 291 -11.74 -16.93 36.14
N GLY A 292 -12.24 -18.16 36.22
CA GLY A 292 -12.16 -19.11 35.11
C GLY A 292 -12.83 -18.61 33.83
N LYS A 293 -14.07 -18.10 33.94
CA LYS A 293 -14.80 -17.49 32.81
C LYS A 293 -14.06 -16.30 32.22
N THR A 294 -13.47 -15.45 33.07
CA THR A 294 -12.69 -14.28 32.62
C THR A 294 -11.49 -14.68 31.78
N TYR A 295 -10.78 -15.74 32.15
CA TYR A 295 -9.67 -16.27 31.34
C TYR A 295 -10.13 -16.87 30.01
N GLU A 296 -11.31 -17.50 29.95
CA GLU A 296 -11.91 -17.95 28.69
C GLU A 296 -12.29 -16.78 27.78
N GLU A 297 -12.85 -15.70 28.34
CA GLU A 297 -13.13 -14.47 27.58
C GLU A 297 -11.85 -13.80 27.05
N ILE A 298 -10.78 -13.76 27.85
CA ILE A 298 -9.47 -13.26 27.42
C ILE A 298 -8.94 -14.09 26.25
N ALA A 299 -9.14 -15.41 26.27
CA ALA A 299 -8.73 -16.27 25.17
C ALA A 299 -9.40 -15.88 23.85
N GLU A 300 -10.70 -15.61 23.86
CA GLU A 300 -11.45 -15.16 22.67
C GLU A 300 -11.01 -13.76 22.21
N ILE A 301 -10.69 -12.85 23.15
CA ILE A 301 -10.12 -11.54 22.82
C ILE A 301 -8.79 -11.71 22.09
N CYS A 302 -7.88 -12.54 22.61
CA CYS A 302 -6.58 -12.81 21.98
C CYS A 302 -6.71 -13.45 20.58
N ALA A 303 -7.65 -14.38 20.40
CA ALA A 303 -7.88 -15.04 19.12
C ALA A 303 -8.52 -14.10 18.09
N GLY A 304 -9.37 -13.17 18.53
CA GLY A 304 -9.99 -12.16 17.68
C GLY A 304 -9.10 -10.99 17.32
N GLN A 305 -8.08 -10.68 18.13
CA GLN A 305 -7.27 -9.47 18.01
C GLN A 305 -6.61 -9.29 16.65
N PRO A 306 -5.94 -10.30 16.04
CA PRO A 306 -5.20 -10.10 14.79
C PRO A 306 -6.06 -9.53 13.64
N LYS A 307 -7.38 -9.77 13.65
CA LYS A 307 -8.32 -9.24 12.64
C LYS A 307 -8.54 -7.73 12.75
N LYS A 308 -8.22 -7.11 13.88
CA LYS A 308 -8.42 -5.68 14.16
C LYS A 308 -7.20 -4.83 13.84
N ASP A 309 -6.01 -5.41 13.91
CA ASP A 309 -4.75 -4.68 13.79
C ASP A 309 -3.78 -5.32 12.79
N LEU A 310 -3.30 -6.53 13.10
CA LEU A 310 -2.28 -7.23 12.35
C LEU A 310 -2.71 -7.49 10.91
N HIS A 311 -4.02 -7.66 10.67
CA HIS A 311 -4.59 -7.83 9.35
C HIS A 311 -4.20 -6.68 8.43
N PHE A 312 -4.45 -5.44 8.85
CA PHE A 312 -4.18 -4.25 8.06
C PHE A 312 -2.68 -4.06 7.82
N LEU A 313 -1.85 -4.37 8.84
CA LEU A 313 -0.39 -4.35 8.70
C LEU A 313 0.09 -5.39 7.67
N MET A 314 -0.46 -6.60 7.70
CA MET A 314 -0.10 -7.68 6.77
C MET A 314 -0.58 -7.40 5.35
N GLU A 315 -1.78 -6.88 5.15
CA GLU A 315 -2.28 -6.52 3.82
C GLU A 315 -1.47 -5.37 3.22
N THR A 316 -1.13 -4.34 4.00
CA THR A 316 -0.26 -3.24 3.54
C THR A 316 1.10 -3.77 3.09
N ASN A 317 1.75 -4.61 3.90
CA ASN A 317 3.04 -5.20 3.52
C ASN A 317 2.93 -6.18 2.35
N SER A 318 1.81 -6.87 2.19
CA SER A 318 1.56 -7.75 1.04
C SER A 318 1.41 -6.96 -0.26
N GLU A 319 0.74 -5.80 -0.20
CA GLU A 319 0.66 -4.86 -1.33
C GLU A 319 2.05 -4.34 -1.71
N TYR A 320 2.83 -3.85 -0.75
CA TYR A 320 4.19 -3.36 -0.99
C TYR A 320 5.12 -4.45 -1.53
N LYS A 321 5.01 -5.69 -1.04
CA LYS A 321 5.72 -6.84 -1.62
C LYS A 321 5.39 -7.02 -3.10
N GLY A 322 4.12 -6.87 -3.47
CA GLY A 322 3.67 -6.94 -4.87
C GLY A 322 4.32 -5.85 -5.74
N LEU A 323 4.25 -4.60 -5.29
CA LEU A 323 4.88 -3.45 -5.98
C LEU A 323 6.41 -3.62 -6.10
N LEU A 324 7.05 -4.02 -5.01
CA LEU A 324 8.51 -4.24 -4.96
C LEU A 324 8.95 -5.36 -5.90
N GLY A 325 8.11 -6.38 -6.07
CA GLY A 325 8.33 -7.47 -7.02
C GLY A 325 8.39 -7.06 -8.49
N CYS A 326 7.91 -5.86 -8.86
CA CYS A 326 7.99 -5.34 -10.23
C CYS A 326 9.32 -4.64 -10.55
N PHE A 327 10.02 -4.11 -9.54
CA PHE A 327 11.23 -3.31 -9.76
C PHE A 327 12.40 -4.07 -10.39
N PRO A 328 12.63 -5.38 -10.15
CA PRO A 328 13.70 -6.10 -10.84
C PRO A 328 13.61 -5.99 -12.37
N ASP A 329 12.42 -6.13 -12.95
CA ASP A 329 12.21 -6.04 -14.40
C ASP A 329 12.33 -4.60 -14.90
N ILE A 330 11.72 -3.64 -14.18
CA ILE A 330 11.83 -2.19 -14.50
C ILE A 330 13.30 -1.76 -14.49
N ILE A 331 14.03 -2.05 -13.42
CA ILE A 331 15.46 -1.73 -13.31
C ILE A 331 16.27 -2.45 -14.38
N GLY A 332 15.92 -3.69 -14.73
CA GLY A 332 16.56 -4.45 -15.81
C GLY A 332 16.48 -3.73 -17.16
N VAL A 333 15.29 -3.22 -17.51
CA VAL A 333 15.09 -2.43 -18.74
C VAL A 333 15.93 -1.15 -18.73
N HIS A 334 15.99 -0.44 -17.60
CA HIS A 334 16.80 0.78 -17.47
C HIS A 334 18.31 0.50 -17.58
N LYS A 335 18.80 -0.55 -16.92
CA LYS A 335 20.21 -0.97 -17.03
C LYS A 335 20.59 -1.34 -18.47
N ALA A 336 19.71 -2.04 -19.18
CA ALA A 336 19.94 -2.36 -20.59
C ALA A 336 20.03 -1.10 -21.47
N ALA A 337 19.18 -0.09 -21.22
CA ALA A 337 19.24 1.19 -21.93
C ALA A 337 20.53 1.96 -21.64
N ILE A 338 20.98 1.99 -20.38
CA ILE A 338 22.25 2.61 -19.96
C ILE A 338 23.42 1.99 -20.73
N GLU A 339 23.53 0.66 -20.74
CA GLU A 339 24.60 -0.04 -21.43
C GLU A 339 24.60 0.22 -22.94
N LYS A 340 23.40 0.28 -23.55
CA LYS A 340 23.27 0.63 -24.98
C LYS A 340 23.76 2.03 -25.29
N VAL A 341 23.52 3.02 -24.42
CA VAL A 341 24.02 4.38 -24.60
C VAL A 341 25.54 4.45 -24.42
N LYS A 342 26.13 3.72 -23.46
CA LYS A 342 27.59 3.62 -23.30
C LYS A 342 28.28 3.03 -24.54
N GLU A 343 27.63 2.09 -25.21
CA GLU A 343 28.12 1.49 -26.47
C GLU A 343 27.96 2.41 -27.69
N ALA A 344 27.19 3.50 -27.60
CA ALA A 344 26.78 4.29 -28.76
C ALA A 344 27.96 4.90 -29.52
N ASP A 345 28.99 5.39 -28.82
CA ASP A 345 30.20 5.93 -29.46
C ASP A 345 30.94 4.87 -30.30
N ARG A 346 31.04 3.64 -29.77
CA ARG A 346 31.62 2.51 -30.48
C ARG A 346 30.78 2.14 -31.71
N LEU A 347 29.45 2.19 -31.60
CA LEU A 347 28.55 1.88 -32.71
C LEU A 347 28.61 2.93 -33.83
N VAL A 348 28.74 4.22 -33.48
CA VAL A 348 28.99 5.30 -34.45
C VAL A 348 30.33 5.10 -35.14
N ALA A 349 31.40 4.79 -34.40
CA ALA A 349 32.71 4.52 -34.97
C ALA A 349 32.73 3.30 -35.93
N MET A 350 31.83 2.34 -35.71
CA MET A 350 31.63 1.17 -36.57
C MET A 350 30.65 1.40 -37.72
N ASN A 351 30.14 2.62 -37.94
CA ASN A 351 29.09 2.95 -38.91
C ASN A 351 27.82 2.10 -38.79
N LYS A 352 27.49 1.61 -37.58
CA LYS A 352 26.26 0.84 -37.33
C LYS A 352 25.06 1.73 -37.04
N ILE A 353 25.31 2.94 -36.51
CA ILE A 353 24.30 3.96 -36.23
C ILE A 353 24.86 5.34 -36.60
N GLY A 354 23.98 6.31 -36.88
CA GLY A 354 24.37 7.69 -37.13
C GLY A 354 24.57 8.51 -35.85
N PRO A 355 25.22 9.70 -35.93
CA PRO A 355 25.32 10.63 -34.80
C PRO A 355 23.95 11.07 -34.25
N GLN A 356 22.94 11.20 -35.12
CA GLN A 356 21.57 11.55 -34.73
C GLN A 356 20.90 10.44 -33.92
N ASP A 357 21.17 9.18 -34.26
CA ASP A 357 20.65 8.02 -33.51
C ASP A 357 21.26 8.02 -32.10
N LYS A 358 22.55 8.29 -31.96
CA LYS A 358 23.22 8.44 -30.66
C LYS A 358 22.54 9.52 -29.80
N HIS A 359 22.27 10.69 -30.37
CA HIS A 359 21.59 11.77 -29.66
C HIS A 359 20.17 11.35 -29.22
N THR A 360 19.43 10.68 -30.10
CA THR A 360 18.10 10.13 -29.77
C THR A 360 18.16 9.11 -28.64
N MET A 361 19.18 8.23 -28.64
CA MET A 361 19.39 7.27 -27.56
C MET A 361 19.64 7.95 -26.21
N ALA A 362 20.45 9.02 -26.18
CA ALA A 362 20.73 9.79 -24.95
C ALA A 362 19.48 10.52 -24.43
N LYS A 363 18.69 11.12 -25.33
CA LYS A 363 17.40 11.74 -24.99
C LYS A 363 16.41 10.73 -24.43
N ASN A 364 16.30 9.56 -25.05
CA ASN A 364 15.43 8.48 -24.59
C ASN A 364 15.86 7.97 -23.20
N LEU A 365 17.16 7.79 -22.97
CA LEU A 365 17.67 7.40 -21.65
C LEU A 365 17.35 8.45 -20.57
N SER A 366 17.46 9.73 -20.90
CA SER A 366 17.08 10.82 -19.99
C SER A 366 15.60 10.76 -19.64
N THR A 367 14.74 10.55 -20.65
CA THR A 367 13.28 10.41 -20.48
C THR A 367 12.92 9.23 -19.58
N MET A 368 13.54 8.07 -19.82
CA MET A 368 13.39 6.90 -18.95
C MET A 368 13.81 7.23 -17.50
N SER A 369 14.99 7.82 -17.31
CA SER A 369 15.47 8.20 -15.97
C SER A 369 14.51 9.13 -15.24
N TYR A 370 13.91 10.10 -15.94
CA TYR A 370 12.92 10.99 -15.35
C TYR A 370 11.63 10.29 -14.99
N ALA A 371 11.14 9.37 -15.82
CA ALA A 371 9.98 8.54 -15.50
C ALA A 371 10.22 7.69 -14.24
N LEU A 372 11.39 7.05 -14.13
CA LEU A 372 11.74 6.26 -12.94
C LEU A 372 11.88 7.12 -11.69
N GLN A 373 12.45 8.33 -11.80
CA GLN A 373 12.54 9.25 -10.66
C GLN A 373 11.15 9.75 -10.23
N ALA A 374 10.28 10.11 -11.18
CA ALA A 374 8.89 10.47 -10.91
C ALA A 374 8.13 9.34 -10.22
N GLU A 375 8.36 8.11 -10.67
CA GLU A 375 7.74 6.95 -10.06
C GLU A 375 8.27 6.66 -8.66
N MET A 376 9.58 6.72 -8.45
CA MET A 376 10.15 6.53 -7.11
C MET A 376 9.62 7.59 -6.13
N ASN A 377 9.45 8.83 -6.58
CA ASN A 377 8.83 9.88 -5.77
C ASN A 377 7.34 9.57 -5.46
N HIS A 378 6.57 9.08 -6.43
CA HIS A 378 5.20 8.59 -6.20
C HIS A 378 5.17 7.44 -5.18
N PHE A 379 6.04 6.44 -5.35
CA PHE A 379 6.19 5.29 -4.47
C PHE A 379 6.55 5.72 -3.04
N HIS A 380 7.54 6.60 -2.87
CA HIS A 380 7.96 7.07 -1.55
C HIS A 380 6.88 7.89 -0.86
N SER A 381 6.18 8.76 -1.58
CA SER A 381 5.08 9.55 -1.01
C SER A 381 3.95 8.65 -0.49
N ASN A 382 3.49 7.71 -1.31
CA ASN A 382 2.49 6.74 -0.90
C ASN A 382 2.97 5.87 0.28
N ARG A 383 4.23 5.41 0.24
CA ARG A 383 4.83 4.59 1.30
C ARG A 383 4.83 5.29 2.64
N ILE A 384 5.21 6.57 2.68
CA ILE A 384 5.20 7.34 3.92
C ILE A 384 3.77 7.42 4.46
N TYR A 385 2.81 7.79 3.62
CA TYR A 385 1.41 7.89 4.01
C TYR A 385 0.83 6.55 4.53
N ASP A 386 1.00 5.47 3.76
CA ASP A 386 0.43 4.17 4.05
C ASP A 386 1.04 3.56 5.32
N TYR A 387 2.37 3.60 5.48
CA TYR A 387 3.03 3.09 6.68
C TYR A 387 2.69 3.92 7.93
N ASN A 388 2.62 5.26 7.82
CA ASN A 388 2.20 6.09 8.96
C ASN A 388 0.79 5.71 9.42
N ARG A 389 -0.15 5.60 8.49
CA ARG A 389 -1.55 5.28 8.82
C ARG A 389 -1.71 3.89 9.42
N VAL A 390 -1.08 2.88 8.82
CA VAL A 390 -1.20 1.50 9.32
C VAL A 390 -0.52 1.31 10.67
N MET A 391 0.60 2.00 10.92
CA MET A 391 1.28 1.95 12.21
C MET A 391 0.48 2.66 13.30
N GLN A 392 -0.13 3.80 12.99
CA GLN A 392 -1.05 4.48 13.92
C GLN A 392 -2.22 3.56 14.29
N LEU A 393 -2.89 2.95 13.30
CA LEU A 393 -3.98 2.01 13.53
C LEU A 393 -3.52 0.81 14.38
N TYR A 394 -2.41 0.17 13.99
CA TYR A 394 -1.88 -0.99 14.69
C TYR A 394 -1.58 -0.69 16.17
N LEU A 395 -0.90 0.43 16.46
CA LEU A 395 -0.55 0.80 17.82
C LEU A 395 -1.79 1.20 18.65
N GLN A 396 -2.74 1.92 18.07
CA GLN A 396 -3.99 2.29 18.73
C GLN A 396 -4.79 1.05 19.14
N GLU A 397 -4.94 0.09 18.24
CA GLU A 397 -5.64 -1.17 18.50
C GLU A 397 -4.89 -2.05 19.50
N GLN A 398 -3.55 -2.07 19.47
CA GLN A 398 -2.74 -2.77 20.47
C GLN A 398 -2.90 -2.15 21.87
N VAL A 399 -2.93 -0.83 22.00
CA VAL A 399 -3.21 -0.16 23.29
C VAL A 399 -4.58 -0.59 23.83
N GLN A 400 -5.62 -0.53 23.01
CA GLN A 400 -6.96 -0.97 23.39
C GLN A 400 -7.01 -2.46 23.76
N PHE A 401 -6.24 -3.29 23.04
CA PHE A 401 -6.10 -4.71 23.31
C PHE A 401 -5.50 -4.98 24.68
N TYR A 402 -4.47 -4.26 25.13
CA TYR A 402 -3.91 -4.49 26.47
C TYR A 402 -4.79 -3.92 27.59
N GLU A 403 -5.53 -2.83 27.34
CA GLU A 403 -6.45 -2.25 28.32
C GLU A 403 -7.67 -3.15 28.60
N THR A 404 -8.17 -3.87 27.60
CA THR A 404 -9.43 -4.62 27.71
C THR A 404 -9.33 -5.82 28.67
N PRO A 405 -8.37 -6.76 28.54
CA PRO A 405 -8.10 -7.82 29.50
C PRO A 405 -7.79 -7.27 30.89
N LYS A 406 -7.03 -6.17 30.98
CA LYS A 406 -6.75 -5.51 32.26
C LYS A 406 -8.06 -5.13 32.97
N ARG A 407 -8.98 -4.45 32.28
CA ARG A 407 -10.30 -4.07 32.85
C ARG A 407 -11.10 -5.30 33.28
N LYS A 408 -11.13 -6.37 32.49
CA LYS A 408 -11.81 -7.63 32.85
C LYS A 408 -11.25 -8.28 34.11
N MET A 409 -9.92 -8.34 34.24
CA MET A 409 -9.28 -8.85 35.45
C MET A 409 -9.61 -7.98 36.68
N HIS A 410 -9.66 -6.66 36.54
CA HIS A 410 -10.03 -5.76 37.65
C HIS A 410 -11.49 -5.94 38.09
N LEU A 411 -12.42 -6.09 37.14
CA LEU A 411 -13.83 -6.36 37.46
C LEU A 411 -13.99 -7.66 38.23
N THR A 412 -13.27 -8.70 37.81
CA THR A 412 -13.29 -10.01 38.47
C THR A 412 -12.68 -9.93 39.86
N HIS A 413 -11.56 -9.22 40.02
CA HIS A 413 -10.96 -9.01 41.33
C HIS A 413 -11.91 -8.30 42.30
N ARG A 414 -12.66 -7.30 41.85
CA ARG A 414 -13.67 -6.61 42.67
C ARG A 414 -14.87 -7.49 43.02
N PHE A 415 -15.26 -8.40 42.13
CA PHE A 415 -16.32 -9.38 42.40
C PHE A 415 -15.89 -10.42 43.46
N SER A 416 -14.58 -10.69 43.55
CA SER A 416 -13.99 -11.66 44.49
C SER A 416 -13.67 -11.09 45.88
N GLN A 417 -13.87 -9.78 46.11
CA GLN A 417 -13.80 -9.14 47.42
C GLN A 417 -15.20 -9.10 48.04
#